data_AF-A0A5N6JE73-F1
#
_entry.id   AF-A0A5N6JE73-F1
#
_cell.length_a   1.000
_cell.length_b   1.000
_cell.length_c   1.000
_cell.angle_alpha   90.00
_cell.angle_beta   90.00
_cell.angle_gamma   90.00
#
_symmetry.space_group_name_H-M   'P 1'
#
loop_
_entity.id
_entity.type
_entity.pdbx_description
1 polymer ?
#
loop_
_entity_poly.entity_id
_entity_poly.type
_entity_poly.pdbx_seq_one_letter_code
_entity_poly.pdbx_strand_id
1 'polypeptide(L)'
;MVASSLADSSRLVRVIVANTPGKANVSNAGFELGSMQAKEVILKCQECMTNGGVLLVQPEQTLSLKLMALERMIARDFDVAHSLLKTLEFFREHSHDVVDESDEKPSAKFELVYTIGDQQPVQLIPERWLIADEVLDLIRRYTEVVKTKFPHLVEVGASQEGSFPHMHIFGANAQRGLIDYIAAHICETGLSGFPIARQPKTVREAVRITLPN
;
A
#
# COMPACT_ATOMS: atom_id res chain seq x y z
N MET A 1 -4.48 23.08 9.66
CA MET A 1 -3.57 23.70 10.65
C MET A 1 -2.28 22.88 10.84
N VAL A 2 -2.32 21.53 10.74
CA VAL A 2 -1.14 20.66 10.87
C VAL A 2 -0.28 20.61 9.59
N ALA A 3 -0.88 20.52 8.41
CA ALA A 3 -0.12 20.44 7.16
C ALA A 3 0.70 21.71 6.87
N SER A 4 0.16 22.89 7.19
CA SER A 4 0.86 24.18 7.04
C SER A 4 2.02 24.35 8.01
N SER A 5 1.96 23.76 9.21
CA SER A 5 3.08 23.81 10.16
C SER A 5 4.21 22.84 9.80
N LEU A 6 3.92 21.84 8.95
CA LEU A 6 4.91 20.89 8.44
C LEU A 6 5.58 21.36 7.15
N ALA A 7 5.05 22.41 6.50
CA ALA A 7 5.57 22.94 5.25
C ALA A 7 6.71 23.94 5.51
N ASP A 8 7.84 23.42 5.96
CA ASP A 8 9.04 24.17 6.39
C ASP A 8 10.05 24.45 5.26
N SER A 9 9.62 24.30 4.01
CA SER A 9 10.43 24.36 2.78
C SER A 9 11.51 23.29 2.62
N SER A 10 11.70 22.39 3.60
CA SER A 10 12.67 21.28 3.51
C SER A 10 12.12 20.10 2.72
N ARG A 11 10.80 19.87 2.81
CA ARG A 11 10.08 18.81 2.11
C ARG A 11 8.71 19.30 1.67
N LEU A 12 8.23 18.77 0.55
CA LEU A 12 6.90 19.03 0.02
C LEU A 12 5.85 18.32 0.87
N VAL A 13 4.97 19.08 1.53
CA VAL A 13 3.83 18.49 2.23
C VAL A 13 2.73 18.22 1.22
N ARG A 14 2.37 16.95 1.04
CA ARG A 14 1.24 16.52 0.21
C ARG A 14 0.08 16.13 1.11
N VAL A 15 -1.03 16.84 0.97
CA VAL A 15 -2.27 16.49 1.67
C VAL A 15 -3.09 15.58 0.76
N ILE A 16 -3.26 14.34 1.20
CA ILE A 16 -4.01 13.31 0.48
C ILE A 16 -5.49 13.45 0.84
N VAL A 17 -6.30 13.87 -0.14
CA VAL A 17 -7.74 14.09 0.04
C VAL A 17 -8.52 12.95 -0.60
N ALA A 18 -9.14 12.10 0.23
CA ALA A 18 -9.83 10.90 -0.23
C ALA A 18 -11.23 11.12 -0.83
N ASN A 19 -11.80 12.33 -0.74
CA ASN A 19 -13.02 12.74 -1.47
C ASN A 19 -13.30 14.24 -1.24
N THR A 20 -13.51 15.02 -2.30
CA THR A 20 -14.10 16.37 -2.20
C THR A 20 -15.62 16.27 -2.31
N PRO A 21 -16.41 16.72 -1.32
CA PRO A 21 -17.85 16.84 -1.50
C PRO A 21 -18.12 18.02 -2.44
N GLY A 22 -18.23 17.71 -3.74
CA GLY A 22 -18.63 18.68 -4.77
C GLY A 22 -17.62 18.79 -5.92
N LYS A 23 -18.05 18.33 -7.10
CA LYS A 23 -17.38 18.34 -8.41
C LYS A 23 -16.22 17.34 -8.50
N ALA A 24 -16.08 16.57 -9.56
CA ALA A 24 -16.90 16.20 -10.70
C ALA A 24 -16.34 14.84 -11.15
N ASN A 25 -17.12 14.05 -11.91
CA ASN A 25 -16.57 12.92 -12.65
C ASN A 25 -15.28 13.36 -13.35
N VAL A 26 -14.12 12.94 -12.83
CA VAL A 26 -12.88 13.01 -13.59
C VAL A 26 -13.06 11.93 -14.64
N SER A 27 -13.59 12.34 -15.78
CA SER A 27 -13.59 11.55 -16.99
C SER A 27 -12.19 10.96 -17.14
N ASN A 28 -12.09 9.63 -17.27
CA ASN A 28 -10.90 8.92 -17.75
C ASN A 28 -10.63 9.29 -19.22
N ALA A 29 -10.62 10.58 -19.56
CA ALA A 29 -10.11 11.06 -20.81
C ALA A 29 -8.59 10.99 -20.68
N GLY A 30 -7.96 10.16 -21.51
CA GLY A 30 -6.51 9.97 -21.55
C GLY A 30 -5.78 11.30 -21.41
N PHE A 31 -5.10 11.46 -20.28
CA PHE A 31 -4.32 12.64 -19.99
C PHE A 31 -3.08 12.56 -20.87
N GLU A 32 -3.14 13.05 -22.11
CA GLU A 32 -1.98 13.11 -22.99
C GLU A 32 -1.07 14.27 -22.53
N LEU A 33 -0.20 13.99 -21.57
CA LEU A 33 0.89 14.89 -21.20
C LEU A 33 1.99 14.80 -22.27
N GLY A 34 2.21 15.91 -22.96
CA GLY A 34 3.42 16.15 -23.73
C GLY A 34 4.63 16.42 -22.83
N SER A 35 5.83 16.35 -23.42
CA SER A 35 7.10 16.46 -22.69
C SER A 35 7.29 17.80 -21.97
N MET A 36 6.76 18.89 -22.52
CA MET A 36 6.80 20.21 -21.88
C MET A 36 5.92 20.25 -20.63
N GLN A 37 4.69 19.74 -20.71
CA GLN A 37 3.77 19.73 -19.56
C GLN A 37 4.29 18.81 -18.45
N ALA A 38 4.88 17.65 -18.81
CA ALA A 38 5.50 16.75 -17.84
C ALA A 38 6.65 17.42 -17.06
N LYS A 39 7.44 18.28 -17.72
CA LYS A 39 8.49 19.07 -17.08
C LYS A 39 7.94 20.20 -16.22
N GLU A 40 6.83 20.82 -16.62
CA GLU A 40 6.18 21.85 -15.80
C GLU A 40 5.65 21.30 -14.47
N VAL A 41 5.15 20.06 -14.46
CA VAL A 41 4.65 19.43 -13.22
C VAL A 41 5.71 19.42 -12.13
N ILE A 42 6.93 18.95 -12.43
CA ILE A 42 8.01 18.90 -11.44
C ILE A 42 8.45 20.30 -11.01
N LEU A 43 8.52 21.27 -11.93
CA LEU A 43 8.87 22.66 -11.59
C LEU A 43 7.87 23.27 -10.61
N LYS A 44 6.57 23.09 -10.86
CA LYS A 44 5.52 23.56 -9.93
C LYS A 44 5.59 22.86 -8.57
N CYS A 45 5.93 21.58 -8.54
CA CYS A 45 6.11 20.86 -7.27
C CYS A 45 7.29 21.40 -6.47
N GLN A 46 8.40 21.72 -7.14
CA GLN A 46 9.60 22.29 -6.51
C GLN A 46 9.36 23.72 -6.04
N GLU A 47 8.66 24.54 -6.83
CA GLU A 47 8.25 25.89 -6.45
C GLU A 47 7.33 25.85 -5.22
N CYS A 48 6.33 24.97 -5.23
CA CYS A 48 5.44 24.75 -4.10
C CYS A 48 6.22 24.38 -2.83
N MET A 49 7.18 23.45 -2.93
CA MET A 49 8.06 23.08 -1.81
C MET A 49 8.86 24.29 -1.30
N THR A 50 9.54 25.01 -2.20
CA THR A 50 10.41 26.14 -1.82
C THR A 50 9.63 27.24 -1.09
N ASN A 51 8.39 27.47 -1.51
CA ASN A 51 7.51 28.48 -0.93
C ASN A 51 6.82 28.03 0.37
N GLY A 52 7.14 26.85 0.92
CA GLY A 52 6.44 26.31 2.09
C GLY A 52 4.97 26.01 1.80
N GLY A 53 4.66 25.70 0.54
CA GLY A 53 3.32 25.38 0.08
C GLY A 53 2.90 23.95 0.42
N VAL A 54 1.59 23.75 0.44
CA VAL A 54 0.97 22.43 0.61
C VAL A 54 0.38 22.02 -0.73
N LEU A 55 0.75 20.83 -1.21
CA LEU A 55 0.20 20.26 -2.44
C LEU A 55 -1.00 19.37 -2.10
N LEU A 56 -2.18 19.73 -2.60
CA LEU A 56 -3.36 18.87 -2.50
C LEU A 56 -3.31 17.82 -3.60
N VAL A 57 -3.33 16.53 -3.23
CA VAL A 57 -3.23 15.42 -4.17
C VAL A 57 -4.30 14.40 -3.89
N GLN A 58 -4.90 13.87 -4.95
CA GLN A 58 -5.79 12.71 -4.86
C GLN A 58 -5.00 11.42 -5.16
N PRO A 59 -5.28 10.29 -4.47
CA PRO A 59 -4.64 9.01 -4.75
C PRO A 59 -4.68 8.62 -6.24
N GLU A 60 -5.79 8.90 -6.91
CA GLU A 60 -6.05 8.60 -8.32
C GLU A 60 -5.09 9.36 -9.25
N GLN A 61 -4.71 10.59 -8.89
CA GLN A 61 -3.77 11.39 -9.66
C GLN A 61 -2.35 10.84 -9.56
N THR A 62 -1.94 10.39 -8.36
CA THR A 62 -0.63 9.75 -8.17
C THR A 62 -0.57 8.42 -8.92
N LEU A 63 -1.65 7.63 -8.88
CA LEU A 63 -1.73 6.38 -9.63
C LEU A 63 -1.70 6.62 -11.14
N SER A 64 -2.45 7.60 -11.64
CA SER A 64 -2.45 7.97 -13.06
C SER A 64 -1.07 8.37 -13.55
N LEU A 65 -0.31 9.12 -12.74
CA LEU A 65 1.07 9.50 -13.07
C LEU A 65 1.99 8.27 -13.19
N LYS A 66 1.87 7.29 -12.27
CA LYS A 66 2.63 6.04 -12.32
C LYS A 66 2.30 5.21 -13.56
N LEU A 67 1.01 5.02 -13.84
CA LEU A 67 0.56 4.25 -14.99
C LEU A 67 0.98 4.89 -16.31
N MET A 68 0.87 6.22 -16.41
CA MET A 68 1.32 6.95 -17.59
C MET A 68 2.83 6.87 -17.81
N ALA A 69 3.63 6.94 -16.74
CA ALA A 69 5.08 6.74 -16.86
C ALA A 69 5.38 5.37 -17.46
N LEU A 70 4.72 4.31 -16.99
CA LEU A 70 4.87 2.95 -17.53
C LEU A 70 4.40 2.86 -18.99
N GLU A 71 3.23 3.41 -19.32
CA GLU A 71 2.69 3.42 -20.68
C GLU A 71 3.65 4.12 -21.66
N ARG A 72 4.19 5.28 -21.27
CA ARG A 72 5.16 6.04 -22.08
C ARG A 72 6.49 5.31 -22.24
N MET A 73 6.95 4.60 -21.19
CA MET A 73 8.11 3.72 -21.30
C MET A 73 7.89 2.59 -22.31
N ILE A 74 6.72 1.95 -22.30
CA ILE A 74 6.35 0.89 -23.25
C ILE A 74 6.25 1.44 -24.68
N ALA A 75 5.65 2.62 -24.84
CA ALA A 75 5.53 3.32 -26.11
C ALA A 75 6.86 3.91 -26.65
N ARG A 76 7.96 3.77 -25.89
CA ARG A 76 9.30 4.34 -26.19
C ARG A 76 9.31 5.87 -26.28
N ASP A 77 8.34 6.53 -25.65
CA ASP A 77 8.30 7.98 -25.44
C ASP A 77 9.10 8.31 -24.17
N PHE A 78 10.42 8.14 -24.29
CA PHE A 78 11.32 8.23 -23.15
C PHE A 78 11.37 9.64 -22.55
N ASP A 79 11.21 10.70 -23.34
CA ASP A 79 11.29 12.07 -22.83
C ASP A 79 10.17 12.37 -21.82
N VAL A 80 8.94 11.97 -22.16
CA VAL A 80 7.80 12.09 -21.25
C VAL A 80 7.99 11.15 -20.06
N ALA A 81 8.31 9.87 -20.32
CA ALA A 81 8.47 8.87 -19.26
C ALA A 81 9.48 9.27 -18.18
N HIS A 82 10.68 9.74 -18.58
CA HIS A 82 11.71 10.18 -17.63
C HIS A 82 11.27 11.42 -16.85
N SER A 83 10.53 12.34 -17.46
CA SER A 83 10.02 13.54 -16.78
C SER A 83 8.98 13.18 -15.71
N LEU A 84 8.08 12.23 -16.01
CA LEU A 84 7.11 11.72 -15.04
C LEU A 84 7.79 10.92 -13.94
N LEU A 85 8.78 10.09 -14.28
CA LEU A 85 9.53 9.30 -13.30
C LEU A 85 10.31 10.20 -12.33
N LYS A 86 10.93 11.26 -12.84
CA LYS A 86 11.58 12.28 -12.00
C LYS A 86 10.61 12.93 -11.00
N THR A 87 9.36 13.13 -11.41
CA THR A 87 8.31 13.66 -10.52
C THR A 87 7.95 12.66 -9.43
N LEU A 88 7.82 11.37 -9.79
CA LEU A 88 7.53 10.30 -8.84
C LEU A 88 8.69 10.08 -7.85
N GLU A 89 9.94 10.16 -8.32
CA GLU A 89 11.14 10.10 -7.47
C GLU A 89 11.20 11.30 -6.52
N PHE A 90 10.93 12.51 -7.02
CA PHE A 90 10.86 13.70 -6.17
C PHE A 90 9.81 13.54 -5.06
N PHE A 91 8.62 13.02 -5.38
CA PHE A 91 7.63 12.72 -4.35
C PHE A 91 8.13 11.67 -3.35
N ARG A 92 8.83 10.63 -3.80
CA ARG A 92 9.35 9.59 -2.91
C ARG A 92 10.42 10.13 -1.94
N GLU A 93 11.30 11.00 -2.41
CA GLU A 93 12.48 11.45 -1.66
C GLU A 93 12.24 12.73 -0.86
N HIS A 94 11.43 13.64 -1.40
CA HIS A 94 11.31 15.01 -0.91
C HIS A 94 9.90 15.37 -0.47
N SER A 95 8.99 14.41 -0.26
CA SER A 95 7.63 14.71 0.22
C SER A 95 7.25 14.04 1.54
N HIS A 96 6.23 14.59 2.19
CA HIS A 96 5.53 14.02 3.34
C HIS A 96 4.05 13.95 3.03
N ASP A 97 3.47 12.77 3.15
CA ASP A 97 2.04 12.57 2.93
C ASP A 97 1.29 12.73 4.25
N VAL A 98 0.34 13.67 4.27
CA VAL A 98 -0.57 13.92 5.39
C VAL A 98 -1.98 13.60 4.93
N VAL A 99 -2.71 12.80 5.69
CA VAL A 99 -4.11 12.46 5.40
C VAL A 99 -5.00 13.42 6.19
N ASP A 100 -5.83 14.22 5.51
CA ASP A 100 -6.66 15.27 6.12
C ASP A 100 -7.89 14.72 6.89
N GLU A 101 -8.13 13.40 6.83
CA GLU A 101 -9.43 12.77 7.14
C GLU A 101 -9.30 11.51 8.01
N SER A 102 -8.43 11.54 9.02
CA SER A 102 -8.25 10.42 9.96
C SER A 102 -9.46 10.17 10.87
N ASP A 103 -10.42 11.09 10.92
CA ASP A 103 -11.45 11.08 11.96
C ASP A 103 -12.76 10.44 11.45
N GLU A 104 -13.02 10.54 10.14
CA GLU A 104 -14.14 9.83 9.50
C GLU A 104 -13.68 8.55 8.80
N LYS A 105 -12.60 8.52 8.01
CA LYS A 105 -12.37 7.43 7.06
C LYS A 105 -11.80 6.11 7.62
N PRO A 106 -10.97 6.08 8.69
CA PRO A 106 -10.59 4.85 9.36
C PRO A 106 -11.45 4.59 10.62
N SER A 107 -12.57 5.30 10.80
CA SER A 107 -13.46 5.05 11.93
C SER A 107 -14.10 3.66 11.79
N ALA A 108 -14.17 2.91 12.90
CA ALA A 108 -14.85 1.62 12.96
C ALA A 108 -16.34 1.68 12.51
N LYS A 109 -16.92 2.88 12.39
CA LYS A 109 -18.26 3.11 11.82
C LYS A 109 -18.36 2.84 10.31
N PHE A 110 -17.24 2.87 9.58
CA PHE A 110 -17.18 2.60 8.13
C PHE A 110 -16.60 1.21 7.81
N GLU A 111 -16.30 0.39 8.82
CA GLU A 111 -16.23 -1.05 8.61
C GLU A 111 -17.63 -1.48 8.13
N LEU A 112 -17.71 -2.14 6.97
CA LEU A 112 -18.96 -2.63 6.38
C LEU A 112 -19.52 -3.78 7.24
N VAL A 113 -19.93 -3.46 8.46
CA VAL A 113 -20.79 -4.30 9.27
C VAL A 113 -22.17 -4.14 8.63
N TYR A 114 -22.57 -5.11 7.81
CA TYR A 114 -23.98 -5.29 7.48
C TYR A 114 -24.73 -5.55 8.79
N THR A 115 -25.17 -4.51 9.49
CA THR A 115 -25.96 -4.65 10.72
C THR A 115 -27.38 -5.01 10.36
N ILE A 116 -27.60 -6.26 9.96
CA ILE A 116 -28.89 -6.92 10.13
C ILE A 116 -28.76 -7.74 11.42
N GLY A 117 -29.41 -7.29 12.50
CA GLY A 117 -29.42 -7.98 13.80
C GLY A 117 -28.98 -7.11 14.98
N ASP A 118 -29.02 -7.69 16.17
CA ASP A 118 -28.65 -7.04 17.43
C ASP A 118 -27.15 -6.67 17.48
N GLN A 119 -26.84 -5.55 18.13
CA GLN A 119 -25.45 -5.13 18.37
C GLN A 119 -24.72 -6.20 19.18
N GLN A 120 -23.74 -6.85 18.56
CA GLN A 120 -22.81 -7.77 19.23
C GLN A 120 -21.47 -7.08 19.46
N PRO A 121 -20.71 -7.45 20.51
CA PRO A 121 -19.31 -7.06 20.62
C PRO A 121 -18.58 -7.38 19.32
N VAL A 122 -17.74 -6.46 18.85
CA VAL A 122 -16.86 -6.73 17.70
C VAL A 122 -16.03 -7.96 18.06
N GLN A 123 -16.22 -9.02 17.29
CA GLN A 123 -15.58 -10.31 17.58
C GLN A 123 -14.05 -10.15 17.56
N LEU A 124 -13.36 -10.89 18.44
CA LEU A 124 -11.90 -10.97 18.50
C LEU A 124 -11.20 -9.65 18.92
N ILE A 125 -11.75 -8.84 19.82
CA ILE A 125 -10.98 -7.74 20.45
C ILE A 125 -10.31 -8.28 21.73
N PRO A 126 -8.99 -8.06 21.94
CA PRO A 126 -8.04 -7.28 21.13
C PRO A 126 -7.34 -8.07 20.02
N GLU A 127 -7.59 -9.37 19.91
CA GLU A 127 -6.85 -10.31 19.06
C GLU A 127 -6.85 -9.95 17.57
N ARG A 128 -7.83 -9.19 17.08
CA ARG A 128 -7.99 -8.80 15.67
C ARG A 128 -6.75 -8.11 15.12
N TRP A 129 -6.18 -7.18 15.86
CA TRP A 129 -4.98 -6.46 15.44
C TRP A 129 -3.72 -7.28 15.66
N LEU A 130 -3.68 -8.08 16.73
CA LEU A 130 -2.56 -8.98 17.03
C LEU A 130 -2.41 -10.06 15.95
N ILE A 131 -3.51 -10.68 15.52
CA ILE A 131 -3.51 -11.68 14.45
C ILE A 131 -3.02 -11.06 13.14
N ALA A 132 -3.50 -9.86 12.80
CA ALA A 132 -3.05 -9.17 11.59
C ALA A 132 -1.54 -8.86 11.63
N ASP A 133 -1.05 -8.38 12.77
CA ASP A 133 0.37 -8.09 12.99
C ASP A 133 1.24 -9.35 12.93
N GLU A 134 0.83 -10.43 13.62
CA GLU A 134 1.52 -11.73 13.57
C GLU A 134 1.58 -12.28 12.14
N VAL A 135 0.47 -12.22 11.38
CA VAL A 135 0.44 -12.68 9.99
C VAL A 135 1.35 -11.83 9.11
N LEU A 136 1.38 -10.51 9.29
CA LEU A 136 2.29 -9.63 8.56
C LEU A 136 3.75 -9.94 8.88
N ASP A 137 4.10 -10.25 10.13
CA ASP A 137 5.45 -10.69 10.48
C ASP A 137 5.82 -12.03 9.82
N LEU A 138 4.89 -12.97 9.73
CA LEU A 138 5.08 -14.22 9.00
C LEU A 138 5.27 -13.98 7.50
N ILE A 139 4.49 -13.09 6.88
CA ILE A 139 4.65 -12.71 5.46
C ILE A 139 6.06 -12.15 5.25
N ARG A 140 6.49 -11.21 6.08
CA ARG A 140 7.83 -10.61 6.01
C ARG A 140 8.92 -11.67 6.11
N ARG A 141 8.81 -12.59 7.07
CA ARG A 141 9.79 -13.65 7.33
C ARG A 141 9.86 -14.66 6.17
N TYR A 142 8.71 -15.15 5.73
CA TYR A 142 8.66 -16.22 4.73
C TYR A 142 8.83 -15.71 3.30
N THR A 143 8.60 -14.43 3.02
CA THR A 143 8.89 -13.87 1.69
C THR A 143 10.38 -13.93 1.38
N GLU A 144 11.26 -13.66 2.37
CA GLU A 144 12.72 -13.84 2.18
C GLU A 144 13.08 -15.31 1.92
N VAL A 145 12.43 -16.25 2.61
CA VAL A 145 12.64 -17.70 2.36
C VAL A 145 12.20 -18.06 0.94
N VAL A 146 11.02 -17.62 0.50
CA VAL A 146 10.50 -17.89 -0.84
C VAL A 146 11.36 -17.24 -1.92
N LYS A 147 11.93 -16.06 -1.67
CA LYS A 147 12.89 -15.39 -2.56
C LYS A 147 14.13 -16.24 -2.81
N THR A 148 14.65 -16.95 -1.80
CA THR A 148 15.80 -17.86 -2.04
C THR A 148 15.44 -19.02 -2.97
N LYS A 149 14.17 -19.48 -2.95
CA LYS A 149 13.68 -20.57 -3.79
C LYS A 149 13.27 -20.11 -5.20
N PHE A 150 12.78 -18.88 -5.32
CA PHE A 150 12.31 -18.28 -6.56
C PHE A 150 12.89 -16.87 -6.76
N PRO A 151 14.21 -16.73 -6.97
CA PRO A 151 14.91 -15.45 -6.95
C PRO A 151 14.44 -14.47 -8.05
N HIS A 152 13.92 -14.98 -9.16
CA HIS A 152 13.41 -14.16 -10.27
C HIS A 152 11.91 -13.85 -10.16
N LEU A 153 11.22 -14.47 -9.20
CA LEU A 153 9.78 -14.32 -9.02
C LEU A 153 9.42 -13.57 -7.75
N VAL A 154 10.40 -13.20 -6.92
CA VAL A 154 10.15 -12.45 -5.69
C VAL A 154 11.13 -11.30 -5.59
N GLU A 155 10.60 -10.10 -5.52
CA GLU A 155 11.37 -8.90 -5.18
C GLU A 155 10.99 -8.45 -3.78
N VAL A 156 12.02 -8.19 -2.98
CA VAL A 156 11.84 -7.56 -1.67
C VAL A 156 12.74 -6.34 -1.66
N GLY A 157 12.12 -5.16 -1.51
CA GLY A 157 12.80 -3.88 -1.42
C GLY A 157 13.49 -3.70 -0.07
N ALA A 158 14.51 -2.83 -0.05
CA ALA A 158 15.16 -2.43 1.18
C ALA A 158 14.15 -1.77 2.14
N SER A 159 14.17 -2.18 3.41
CA SER A 159 13.33 -1.60 4.47
C SER A 159 14.20 -0.84 5.45
N GLN A 160 13.71 0.31 5.89
CA GLN A 160 14.27 1.03 7.03
C GLN A 160 13.70 0.47 8.34
N GLU A 161 14.37 0.74 9.46
CA GLU A 161 13.90 0.35 10.77
C GLU A 161 12.50 0.94 11.03
N GLY A 162 11.55 0.11 11.48
CA GLY A 162 10.15 0.50 11.68
C GLY A 162 9.27 0.53 10.41
N SER A 163 9.80 0.12 9.24
CA SER A 163 9.00 0.01 8.01
C SER A 163 8.70 -1.43 7.62
N PHE A 164 7.58 -1.64 6.93
CA PHE A 164 7.24 -2.91 6.31
C PHE A 164 7.79 -2.96 4.87
N PRO A 165 8.46 -4.04 4.45
CA PRO A 165 9.07 -4.12 3.12
C PRO A 165 8.05 -4.01 2.00
N HIS A 166 8.42 -3.28 0.95
CA HIS A 166 7.73 -3.39 -0.32
C HIS A 166 8.11 -4.70 -0.99
N MET A 167 7.11 -5.51 -1.34
CA MET A 167 7.31 -6.85 -1.88
C MET A 167 6.53 -7.02 -3.18
N HIS A 168 7.15 -7.68 -4.16
CA HIS A 168 6.46 -8.17 -5.35
C HIS A 168 6.62 -9.68 -5.44
N ILE A 169 5.52 -10.37 -5.73
CA ILE A 169 5.50 -11.82 -5.93
C ILE A 169 4.90 -12.07 -7.31
N PHE A 170 5.71 -12.63 -8.20
CA PHE A 170 5.36 -12.89 -9.59
C PHE A 170 5.01 -14.37 -9.76
N GLY A 171 3.81 -14.64 -10.27
CA GLY A 171 3.38 -15.98 -10.65
C GLY A 171 2.89 -16.86 -9.49
N ALA A 172 1.97 -17.76 -9.84
CA ALA A 172 1.23 -18.57 -8.87
C ALA A 172 2.11 -19.54 -8.05
N ASN A 173 3.30 -19.91 -8.53
CA ASN A 173 4.17 -20.84 -7.82
C ASN A 173 4.81 -20.19 -6.58
N ALA A 174 5.29 -18.95 -6.72
CA ALA A 174 5.89 -18.22 -5.60
C ALA A 174 4.82 -17.82 -4.57
N GLN A 175 3.65 -17.40 -5.04
CA GLN A 175 2.50 -17.09 -4.19
C GLN A 175 2.06 -18.31 -3.37
N ARG A 176 1.87 -19.47 -4.02
CA ARG A 176 1.52 -20.73 -3.33
C ARG A 176 2.56 -21.13 -2.30
N GLY A 177 3.84 -21.06 -2.68
CA GLY A 177 4.92 -21.35 -1.74
C GLY A 177 4.86 -20.49 -0.49
N LEU A 178 4.59 -19.19 -0.63
CA LEU A 178 4.45 -18.28 0.52
C LEU A 178 3.26 -18.65 1.40
N ILE A 179 2.08 -18.88 0.80
CA ILE A 179 0.86 -19.26 1.53
C ILE A 179 1.09 -20.57 2.27
N ASP A 180 1.69 -21.58 1.62
CA ASP A 180 1.99 -22.88 2.21
C ASP A 180 2.91 -22.76 3.44
N TYR A 181 3.97 -21.95 3.36
CA TYR A 181 4.87 -21.73 4.50
C TYR A 181 4.17 -21.05 5.67
N ILE A 182 3.36 -20.03 5.40
CA ILE A 182 2.60 -19.31 6.43
C ILE A 182 1.55 -20.23 7.06
N ALA A 183 0.80 -20.97 6.23
CA ALA A 183 -0.22 -21.92 6.68
C ALA A 183 0.37 -23.03 7.54
N ALA A 184 1.49 -23.61 7.12
CA ALA A 184 2.22 -24.62 7.90
C ALA A 184 2.65 -24.06 9.24
N HIS A 185 3.25 -22.86 9.27
CA HIS A 185 3.64 -22.20 10.50
C HIS A 185 2.46 -22.03 11.45
N ILE A 186 1.36 -21.42 10.99
CA ILE A 186 0.17 -21.17 11.80
C ILE A 186 -0.40 -22.48 12.34
N CYS A 187 -0.46 -23.55 11.54
CA CYS A 187 -0.97 -24.85 12.00
C CYS A 187 -0.05 -25.47 13.06
N GLU A 188 1.26 -25.24 12.99
CA GLU A 188 2.23 -25.79 13.93
C GLU A 188 2.34 -25.01 15.23
N THR A 189 2.32 -23.67 15.18
CA THR A 189 2.59 -22.79 16.32
C THR A 189 1.33 -22.13 16.88
N GLY A 190 0.32 -21.89 16.03
CA GLY A 190 -0.86 -21.10 16.34
C GLY A 190 -0.66 -19.61 16.17
N LEU A 191 -1.73 -18.85 16.42
CA LEU A 191 -1.73 -17.39 16.51
C LEU A 191 -2.39 -16.96 17.82
N SER A 192 -2.18 -15.70 18.21
CA SER A 192 -2.93 -15.09 19.30
C SER A 192 -4.44 -15.21 19.05
N GLY A 193 -5.19 -15.73 20.03
CA GLY A 193 -6.64 -16.01 19.86
C GLY A 193 -6.99 -17.23 19.00
N PHE A 194 -6.00 -17.88 18.37
CA PHE A 194 -6.20 -19.07 17.53
C PHE A 194 -5.21 -20.19 17.87
N PRO A 195 -5.43 -20.95 18.97
CA PRO A 195 -4.51 -21.96 19.48
C PRO A 195 -4.59 -23.30 18.72
N ILE A 196 -4.57 -23.26 17.39
CA ILE A 196 -4.72 -24.44 16.50
C ILE A 196 -3.62 -25.50 16.73
N ALA A 197 -2.44 -25.09 17.20
CA ALA A 197 -1.34 -25.98 17.56
C ALA A 197 -1.71 -27.04 18.61
N ARG A 198 -2.70 -26.76 19.47
CA ARG A 198 -3.20 -27.69 20.50
C ARG A 198 -4.15 -28.75 19.94
N GLN A 199 -4.59 -28.60 18.70
CA GLN A 199 -5.54 -29.52 18.09
C GLN A 199 -4.85 -30.78 17.55
N PRO A 200 -5.58 -31.90 17.42
CA PRO A 200 -5.08 -33.12 16.80
C PRO A 200 -4.52 -32.86 15.40
N LYS A 201 -3.52 -33.65 14.98
CA LYS A 201 -2.90 -33.54 13.64
C LYS A 201 -3.93 -33.57 12.51
N THR A 202 -5.00 -34.37 12.65
CA THR A 202 -6.09 -34.46 11.68
C THR A 202 -6.83 -33.14 11.49
N VAL A 203 -7.08 -32.41 12.58
CA VAL A 203 -7.74 -31.09 12.54
C VAL A 203 -6.82 -30.05 11.93
N ARG A 204 -5.54 -30.05 12.32
CA ARG A 204 -4.55 -29.13 11.76
C ARG A 204 -4.38 -29.30 10.26
N GLU A 205 -4.33 -30.54 9.80
CA GLU A 205 -4.22 -30.86 8.37
C GLU A 205 -5.49 -30.48 7.59
N ALA A 206 -6.67 -30.69 8.18
CA ALA A 206 -7.94 -30.26 7.58
C ALA A 206 -7.99 -28.73 7.40
N VAL A 207 -7.56 -27.97 8.41
CA VAL A 207 -7.47 -26.50 8.34
C VAL A 207 -6.46 -26.05 7.28
N ARG A 208 -5.32 -26.75 7.17
CA ARG A 208 -4.31 -26.46 6.16
C ARG A 208 -4.84 -26.61 4.73
N ILE A 209 -5.65 -27.65 4.47
CA ILE A 209 -6.25 -27.93 3.16
C ILE A 209 -7.33 -26.91 2.79
N THR A 210 -8.00 -26.30 3.76
CA THR A 210 -9.04 -25.28 3.51
C THR A 210 -8.49 -23.90 3.14
N LEU A 211 -7.18 -23.65 3.35
CA LEU A 211 -6.55 -22.42 2.88
C LEU A 211 -6.33 -22.52 1.35
N PRO A 212 -6.71 -21.49 0.58
CA PRO A 212 -6.77 -21.60 -0.88
C PRO A 212 -5.40 -21.92 -1.50
N ASN A 213 -5.38 -22.92 -2.37
CA ASN A 213 -4.28 -23.23 -3.31
C ASN A 213 -4.14 -22.14 -4.37
#